data_AF-A0A7S4AR21-F1
#
_entry.id   AF-A0A7S4AR21-F1
#
_cell.length_a   1.000
_cell.length_b   1.000
_cell.length_c   1.000
_cell.angle_alpha   90.00
_cell.angle_beta   90.00
_cell.angle_gamma   90.00
#
_symmetry.space_group_name_H-M   'P 1'
#
loop_
_entity.id
_entity.type
_entity.pdbx_description
1 polymer ?
#
loop_
_entity_poly.entity_id
_entity_poly.type
_entity_poly.pdbx_seq_one_letter_code
_entity_poly.pdbx_strand_id
1 'polypeptide(L)'
;MNDHLLLRLLEQGRSLHLFGLLAMVLATLFALFAVVFVALPLLTAIVAYFCSRSRSRSHPMIRNSILYTGRVWHTRLYPKKHAFTYPIFMFALDLEELDAFRKSIWPLSSWIVQFRERDHLKNGEGLVQHQPQLPAQNTNTNNTFLDDNNNDTIAARILRLVAQKTEGKFQPTLATHRVVILTHLSYYGYNFNPV
;
A
#
# COMPACT_ATOMS: atom_id res chain seq x y z
N MET A 1 -14.16 52.77 -59.01
CA MET A 1 -14.90 51.48 -58.93
C MET A 1 -13.99 50.30 -58.54
N ASN A 2 -12.75 50.53 -58.09
CA ASN A 2 -11.80 49.45 -57.73
C ASN A 2 -11.63 49.28 -56.21
N ASP A 3 -11.81 50.33 -55.41
CA ASP A 3 -11.58 50.26 -53.96
C ASP A 3 -12.61 49.38 -53.22
N HIS A 4 -13.85 49.37 -53.72
CA HIS A 4 -14.92 48.56 -53.14
C HIS A 4 -14.75 47.05 -53.39
N LEU A 5 -14.02 46.67 -54.45
CA LEU A 5 -13.67 45.28 -54.76
C LEU A 5 -12.46 44.82 -53.95
N LEU A 6 -11.45 45.67 -53.76
CA LEU A 6 -10.31 45.34 -52.89
C LEU A 6 -10.71 45.17 -51.42
N LEU A 7 -11.62 46.00 -50.91
CA LEU A 7 -12.16 45.84 -49.56
C LEU A 7 -12.93 44.52 -49.40
N ARG A 8 -13.74 44.12 -50.39
CA ARG A 8 -14.42 42.81 -50.37
C ARG A 8 -13.46 41.64 -50.43
N LEU A 9 -12.37 41.73 -51.20
CA LEU A 9 -11.36 40.66 -51.28
C LEU A 9 -10.54 40.53 -49.98
N LEU A 10 -10.23 41.65 -49.31
CA LEU A 10 -9.56 41.63 -48.00
C LEU A 10 -10.46 41.09 -46.89
N GLU A 11 -11.76 41.43 -46.90
CA GLU A 11 -12.75 40.92 -45.95
C GLU A 11 -13.05 39.43 -46.17
N GLN A 12 -13.07 38.99 -47.45
CA GLN A 12 -13.20 37.58 -47.82
C GLN A 12 -11.96 36.75 -47.45
N GLY A 13 -10.75 37.29 -47.58
CA GLY A 13 -9.53 36.63 -47.09
C GLY A 13 -9.48 36.54 -45.55
N ARG A 14 -9.84 37.61 -44.85
CA ARG A 14 -9.82 37.66 -43.37
C ARG A 14 -10.86 36.73 -42.74
N SER A 15 -12.04 36.62 -43.34
CA SER A 15 -13.06 35.65 -42.93
C SER A 15 -12.63 34.20 -43.16
N LEU A 16 -11.98 33.89 -44.30
CA LEU A 16 -11.45 32.56 -44.57
C LEU A 16 -10.39 32.13 -43.54
N HIS A 17 -9.47 33.03 -43.17
CA HIS A 17 -8.49 32.79 -42.11
C HIS A 17 -9.15 32.61 -40.73
N LEU A 18 -10.21 33.38 -40.43
CA LEU A 18 -10.96 33.26 -39.18
C LEU A 18 -11.70 31.92 -39.08
N PHE A 19 -12.33 31.46 -40.17
CA PHE A 19 -12.95 30.13 -40.24
C PHE A 19 -11.93 29.01 -40.07
N GLY A 20 -10.75 29.14 -40.69
CA GLY A 20 -9.65 28.20 -40.50
C GLY A 20 -9.17 28.14 -39.05
N LEU A 21 -9.01 29.28 -38.39
CA LEU A 21 -8.62 29.36 -36.99
C LEU A 21 -9.69 28.79 -36.05
N LEU A 22 -10.98 29.08 -36.31
CA LEU A 22 -12.09 28.51 -35.55
C LEU A 22 -12.14 26.98 -35.70
N ALA A 23 -12.00 26.46 -36.91
CA ALA A 23 -11.96 25.02 -37.18
C ALA A 23 -10.78 24.33 -36.48
N MET A 24 -9.60 24.96 -36.51
CA MET A 24 -8.41 24.50 -35.77
C MET A 24 -8.67 24.43 -34.26
N VAL A 25 -9.27 25.47 -33.66
CA VAL A 25 -9.58 25.50 -32.23
C VAL A 25 -10.63 24.45 -31.87
N LEU A 26 -11.65 24.26 -32.71
CA LEU A 26 -12.69 23.26 -32.47
C LEU A 26 -12.13 21.83 -32.55
N ALA A 27 -11.21 21.59 -33.49
CA ALA A 27 -10.51 20.31 -33.63
C ALA A 27 -9.61 20.02 -32.42
N THR A 28 -8.88 21.01 -31.90
CA THR A 28 -8.02 20.81 -30.71
C THR A 28 -8.86 20.59 -29.45
N LEU A 29 -9.97 21.31 -29.28
CA LEU A 29 -10.90 21.09 -28.17
C LEU A 29 -11.54 19.70 -28.22
N PHE A 30 -11.97 19.25 -29.42
CA PHE A 30 -12.51 17.91 -29.60
C PHE A 30 -11.46 16.83 -29.32
N ALA A 31 -10.22 17.02 -29.76
CA ALA A 31 -9.12 16.10 -29.46
C ALA A 31 -8.83 16.03 -27.94
N LEU A 32 -8.81 17.18 -27.26
CA LEU A 32 -8.64 17.24 -25.80
C LEU A 32 -9.79 16.51 -25.08
N PHE A 33 -11.03 16.74 -25.53
CA PHE A 33 -12.21 16.05 -25.00
C PHE A 33 -12.08 14.53 -25.17
N ALA A 34 -11.69 14.05 -26.36
CA ALA A 34 -11.48 12.63 -26.61
C ALA A 34 -10.36 12.04 -25.71
N VAL A 35 -9.27 12.77 -25.49
CA VAL A 35 -8.20 12.32 -24.58
C VAL A 35 -8.71 12.21 -23.14
N VAL A 36 -9.43 13.22 -22.65
CA VAL A 36 -9.89 13.28 -21.25
C VAL A 36 -11.02 12.29 -20.97
N PHE A 37 -12.01 12.21 -21.85
CA PHE A 37 -13.23 11.43 -21.62
C PHE A 37 -13.21 10.03 -22.24
N VAL A 38 -12.25 9.74 -23.12
CA VAL A 38 -12.13 8.41 -23.76
C VAL A 38 -10.77 7.79 -23.48
N ALA A 39 -9.66 8.43 -23.87
CA ALA A 39 -8.35 7.79 -23.79
C ALA A 39 -7.87 7.58 -22.35
N LEU A 40 -7.99 8.59 -21.47
CA LEU A 40 -7.62 8.49 -20.05
C LEU A 40 -8.42 7.41 -19.29
N PRO A 41 -9.76 7.39 -19.31
CA PRO A 41 -10.52 6.35 -18.62
C PRO A 41 -10.22 4.96 -19.18
N LEU A 42 -10.06 4.82 -20.50
CA LEU A 42 -9.74 3.54 -21.14
C LEU A 42 -8.31 3.09 -20.76
N LEU A 43 -7.34 4.00 -20.69
CA LEU A 43 -5.99 3.71 -20.19
C LEU A 43 -6.02 3.29 -18.71
N THR A 44 -6.75 4.01 -17.85
CA THR A 44 -6.87 3.63 -16.43
C THR A 44 -7.57 2.27 -16.27
N ALA A 45 -8.57 1.97 -17.09
CA ALA A 45 -9.24 0.66 -17.11
C ALA A 45 -8.33 -0.45 -17.60
N ILE A 46 -7.51 -0.20 -18.64
CA ILE A 46 -6.49 -1.14 -19.13
C ILE A 46 -5.45 -1.40 -18.05
N VAL A 47 -4.89 -0.35 -17.44
CA VAL A 47 -3.91 -0.48 -16.34
C VAL A 47 -4.53 -1.24 -15.17
N ALA A 48 -5.75 -0.88 -14.76
CA ALA A 48 -6.48 -1.59 -13.71
C ALA A 48 -6.73 -3.06 -14.07
N TYR A 49 -7.08 -3.36 -15.33
CA TYR A 49 -7.29 -4.71 -15.84
C TYR A 49 -6.00 -5.53 -15.83
N PHE A 50 -4.89 -4.99 -16.32
CA PHE A 50 -3.59 -5.67 -16.30
C PHE A 50 -3.05 -5.86 -14.88
N CYS A 51 -3.19 -4.85 -14.01
CA CYS A 51 -2.91 -4.99 -12.57
C CYS A 51 -3.80 -6.05 -11.92
N SER A 52 -5.09 -6.12 -12.31
CA SER A 52 -6.03 -7.13 -11.81
C SER A 52 -5.82 -8.52 -12.42
N ARG A 53 -5.17 -8.62 -13.59
CA ARG A 53 -4.89 -9.91 -14.25
C ARG A 53 -3.65 -10.60 -13.69
N SER A 54 -2.69 -9.83 -13.16
CA SER A 54 -1.60 -10.37 -12.31
C SER A 54 -2.09 -10.80 -10.92
N ARG A 55 -3.34 -10.47 -10.56
CA ARG A 55 -4.02 -10.97 -9.35
C ARG A 55 -4.32 -12.46 -9.53
N SER A 56 -3.38 -13.29 -9.09
CA SER A 56 -3.63 -14.73 -8.87
C SER A 56 -4.97 -14.89 -8.15
N ARG A 57 -5.88 -15.67 -8.74
CA ARG A 57 -7.24 -15.95 -8.25
C ARG A 57 -7.26 -16.82 -6.98
N SER A 58 -6.18 -16.90 -6.22
CA SER A 58 -6.28 -17.30 -4.83
C SER A 58 -6.76 -16.08 -4.05
N HIS A 59 -8.08 -15.91 -3.86
CA HIS A 59 -8.57 -15.04 -2.80
C HIS A 59 -7.96 -15.56 -1.49
N PRO A 60 -6.99 -14.88 -0.87
CA PRO A 60 -6.59 -15.29 0.45
C PRO A 60 -7.68 -14.65 1.31
N MET A 61 -8.68 -15.46 1.64
CA MET A 61 -9.71 -15.03 2.57
C MET A 61 -9.00 -14.53 3.82
N ILE A 62 -9.30 -13.31 4.20
CA ILE A 62 -9.04 -12.84 5.55
C ILE A 62 -9.94 -13.70 6.43
N ARG A 63 -9.35 -14.66 7.15
CA ARG A 63 -10.08 -15.62 7.98
C ARG A 63 -9.85 -15.37 9.45
N ASN A 64 -8.66 -14.86 9.80
CA ASN A 64 -8.18 -14.81 11.17
C ASN A 64 -8.14 -13.37 11.71
N SER A 65 -7.94 -12.38 10.84
CA SER A 65 -7.95 -10.98 11.28
C SER A 65 -9.34 -10.55 11.74
N ILE A 66 -9.43 -9.85 12.88
CA ILE A 66 -10.69 -9.46 13.53
C ILE A 66 -10.64 -8.03 14.07
N LEU A 67 -11.79 -7.36 14.10
CA LEU A 67 -11.98 -6.08 14.77
C LEU A 67 -12.53 -6.31 16.18
N TYR A 68 -11.69 -6.09 17.18
CA TYR A 68 -12.14 -6.06 18.57
C TYR A 68 -12.80 -4.72 18.88
N THR A 69 -13.95 -4.75 19.53
CA THR A 69 -14.65 -3.55 20.01
C THR A 69 -14.89 -3.69 21.50
N GLY A 70 -14.74 -2.60 22.24
CA GLY A 70 -14.93 -2.60 23.68
C GLY A 70 -15.17 -1.21 24.23
N ARG A 71 -15.08 -1.09 25.55
CA ARG A 71 -15.15 0.19 26.26
C ARG A 71 -14.02 0.25 27.26
N VAL A 72 -13.30 1.36 27.27
CA VAL A 72 -12.32 1.66 28.32
C VAL A 72 -13.01 2.52 29.36
N TRP A 73 -12.80 2.17 30.63
CA TRP A 73 -13.24 2.96 31.76
C TRP A 73 -12.00 3.47 32.50
N HIS A 74 -11.89 4.79 32.63
CA HIS A 74 -10.84 5.41 33.40
C HIS A 74 -11.47 6.17 34.58
N THR A 75 -10.93 5.94 35.77
CA THR A 75 -11.31 6.67 36.97
C THR A 75 -10.09 7.27 37.64
N ARG A 76 -10.08 8.60 37.73
CA ARG A 76 -9.17 9.36 38.57
C ARG A 76 -9.80 9.54 39.95
N LEU A 77 -9.06 9.20 41.00
CA LEU A 77 -9.55 9.31 42.39
C LEU A 77 -9.14 10.61 43.10
N TYR A 78 -8.01 11.22 42.73
CA TYR A 78 -7.45 12.45 43.33
C TYR A 78 -6.81 13.34 42.25
N PRO A 79 -6.80 14.69 42.36
CA PRO A 79 -7.38 15.53 43.43
C PRO A 79 -8.91 15.65 43.40
N LYS A 80 -9.54 15.45 42.24
CA LYS A 80 -10.99 15.41 42.08
C LYS A 80 -11.39 14.12 41.40
N LYS A 81 -12.46 13.48 41.91
CA LYS A 81 -13.00 12.26 41.31
C LYS A 81 -13.56 12.57 39.92
N HIS A 82 -12.98 11.94 38.91
CA HIS A 82 -13.45 11.98 37.53
C HIS A 82 -13.45 10.57 36.98
N ALA A 83 -14.60 10.12 36.50
CA ALA A 83 -14.73 8.85 35.81
C ALA A 83 -15.25 9.12 34.40
N PHE A 84 -14.65 8.50 33.40
CA PHE A 84 -15.11 8.57 32.03
C PHE A 84 -15.01 7.18 31.39
N THR A 85 -15.99 6.87 30.56
CA THR A 85 -16.06 5.61 29.82
C THR A 85 -16.26 5.92 28.35
N TYR A 86 -15.39 5.40 27.50
CA TYR A 86 -15.44 5.67 26.07
C TYR A 86 -15.28 4.38 25.27
N PRO A 87 -15.92 4.28 24.08
CA PRO A 87 -15.75 3.13 23.22
C PRO A 87 -14.33 3.10 22.66
N ILE A 88 -13.81 1.90 22.47
CA ILE A 88 -12.53 1.64 21.81
C ILE A 88 -12.71 0.53 20.79
N PHE A 89 -11.88 0.53 19.75
CA PHE A 89 -11.71 -0.60 18.86
C PHE A 89 -10.23 -0.90 18.66
N MET A 90 -9.90 -2.15 18.38
CA MET A 90 -8.54 -2.62 18.10
C MET A 90 -8.59 -3.59 16.93
N PHE A 91 -7.63 -3.47 16.02
CA PHE A 91 -7.43 -4.43 14.95
C PHE A 91 -6.50 -5.52 15.43
N ALA A 92 -6.95 -6.76 15.37
CA ALA A 92 -6.10 -7.93 15.45
C ALA A 92 -5.85 -8.42 14.02
N LEU A 93 -4.67 -8.10 13.48
CA LEU A 93 -4.30 -8.42 12.13
C LEU A 93 -3.35 -9.62 12.14
N ASP A 94 -3.72 -10.68 11.42
CA ASP A 94 -2.83 -11.81 11.18
C ASP A 94 -1.75 -11.38 10.17
N LEU A 95 -0.48 -11.49 10.57
CA LEU A 95 0.65 -11.02 9.75
C LEU A 95 0.80 -11.85 8.46
N GLU A 96 0.32 -13.10 8.45
CA GLU A 96 0.35 -13.94 7.23
C GLU A 96 -0.73 -13.53 6.21
N GLU A 97 -1.77 -12.80 6.64
CA GLU A 97 -2.86 -12.33 5.78
C GLU A 97 -2.58 -10.93 5.18
N LEU A 98 -1.49 -10.28 5.57
CA LEU A 98 -1.29 -8.86 5.26
C LEU A 98 -1.04 -8.60 3.76
N ASP A 99 -0.25 -9.44 3.10
CA ASP A 99 0.00 -9.34 1.66
C ASP A 99 -1.28 -9.56 0.85
N ALA A 100 -2.09 -10.49 1.31
CA ALA A 100 -3.40 -10.76 0.75
C ALA A 100 -4.34 -9.57 0.87
N PHE A 101 -4.42 -8.99 2.07
CA PHE A 101 -5.20 -7.80 2.34
C PHE A 101 -4.75 -6.64 1.45
N ARG A 102 -3.44 -6.36 1.37
CA ARG A 102 -2.86 -5.32 0.51
C ARG A 102 -3.24 -5.51 -0.95
N LYS A 103 -3.21 -6.74 -1.45
CA LYS A 103 -3.61 -7.09 -2.82
C LYS A 103 -5.10 -6.92 -3.03
N SER A 104 -5.95 -7.17 -2.03
CA SER A 104 -7.42 -7.03 -2.12
C SER A 104 -7.84 -5.57 -2.28
N ILE A 105 -7.26 -4.67 -1.48
CA ILE A 105 -7.60 -3.22 -1.47
C ILE A 105 -6.72 -2.37 -2.40
N TRP A 106 -6.02 -2.98 -3.36
CA TRP A 106 -5.35 -2.24 -4.44
C TRP A 106 -6.36 -1.48 -5.30
N PRO A 107 -6.14 -0.18 -5.64
CA PRO A 107 -4.90 0.61 -5.45
C PRO A 107 -4.82 1.42 -4.14
N LEU A 108 -5.86 1.41 -3.30
CA LEU A 108 -5.93 2.24 -2.09
C LEU A 108 -4.94 1.80 -0.99
N SER A 109 -4.46 0.55 -1.05
CA SER A 109 -3.53 -0.02 -0.06
C SER A 109 -2.18 0.67 0.07
N SER A 110 -1.75 1.42 -0.94
CA SER A 110 -0.49 2.17 -0.85
C SER A 110 -0.64 3.55 -0.23
N TRP A 111 -1.86 4.11 -0.20
CA TRP A 111 -2.09 5.51 0.21
C TRP A 111 -2.92 5.67 1.47
N ILE A 112 -3.84 4.74 1.77
CA ILE A 112 -4.80 4.91 2.89
C ILE A 112 -4.43 4.04 4.10
N VAL A 113 -4.03 2.79 3.88
CA VAL A 113 -3.73 1.85 4.97
C VAL A 113 -2.49 1.07 4.63
N GLN A 114 -1.39 1.33 5.35
CA GLN A 114 -0.12 0.66 5.13
C GLN A 114 0.43 0.12 6.45
N PHE A 115 0.64 -1.19 6.50
CA PHE A 115 1.53 -1.79 7.48
C PHE A 115 2.97 -1.68 6.97
N ARG A 116 3.88 -1.20 7.82
CA ARG A 116 5.27 -0.96 7.48
C ARG A 116 6.15 -1.84 8.35
N GLU A 117 6.66 -2.92 7.78
CA GLU A 117 7.57 -3.84 8.48
C GLU A 117 8.77 -3.12 9.09
N ARG A 118 9.30 -2.11 8.40
CA ARG A 118 10.42 -1.25 8.87
C ARG A 118 10.13 -0.48 10.17
N ASP A 119 8.86 -0.30 10.53
CA ASP A 119 8.49 0.39 11.77
C ASP A 119 8.54 -0.57 12.98
N HIS A 120 8.68 -1.87 12.74
CA HIS A 120 8.78 -2.93 13.74
C HIS A 120 10.19 -3.56 13.79
N LEU A 121 10.62 -4.02 14.96
CA LEU A 121 11.92 -4.68 15.18
C LEU A 121 13.13 -3.91 14.61
N LYS A 122 13.19 -2.59 14.85
CA LYS A 122 14.22 -1.69 14.28
C LYS A 122 15.66 -2.05 14.65
N ASN A 123 15.85 -2.75 15.77
CA ASN A 123 17.17 -3.08 16.31
C ASN A 123 17.81 -4.33 15.68
N GLY A 124 17.29 -4.82 14.55
CA GLY A 124 17.78 -6.05 13.92
C GLY A 124 17.41 -7.34 14.67
N GLU A 125 16.49 -7.27 15.63
CA GLU A 125 16.05 -8.42 16.43
C GLU A 125 15.41 -9.51 15.55
N GLY A 126 15.66 -10.80 15.84
CA GLY A 126 15.05 -11.92 15.13
C GLY A 126 15.53 -12.16 13.69
N LEU A 127 16.44 -11.34 13.17
CA LEU A 127 17.11 -11.58 11.89
C LEU A 127 17.94 -12.85 11.94
N VAL A 128 18.05 -13.53 10.81
CA VAL A 128 18.98 -14.66 10.67
C VAL A 128 20.40 -14.11 10.76
N GLN A 129 21.04 -14.29 11.91
CA GLN A 129 22.47 -14.01 12.04
C GLN A 129 23.22 -14.98 11.12
N HIS A 130 23.74 -14.45 10.01
CA HIS A 130 24.79 -15.14 9.29
C HIS A 130 26.00 -15.19 10.23
N GLN A 131 26.20 -16.34 10.88
CA GLN A 131 27.43 -16.61 11.60
C GLN A 131 28.59 -16.43 10.60
N PRO A 132 29.65 -15.68 10.91
CA PRO A 132 30.85 -15.69 10.10
C PRO A 132 31.36 -17.13 10.06
N GLN A 133 31.35 -17.75 8.88
CA GLN A 133 31.95 -19.06 8.68
C GLN A 133 33.42 -18.97 9.09
N LEU A 134 33.84 -19.79 10.05
CA LEU A 134 35.26 -20.05 10.28
C LEU A 134 35.88 -20.57 8.97
N PRO A 135 37.11 -20.16 8.59
CA PRO A 135 37.68 -20.50 7.30
C PRO A 135 38.06 -21.99 7.25
N ALA A 136 37.15 -22.83 6.77
CA ALA A 136 37.42 -24.23 6.47
C ALA A 136 37.27 -24.48 4.97
N GLN A 137 38.44 -24.49 4.34
CA GLN A 137 38.84 -25.17 3.10
C GLN A 137 37.89 -25.15 1.89
N ASN A 138 38.34 -24.38 0.91
CA ASN A 138 38.26 -24.59 -0.54
C ASN A 138 37.74 -25.98 -0.96
N THR A 139 36.46 -26.02 -1.32
CA THR A 139 35.97 -26.89 -2.38
C THR A 139 35.30 -26.02 -3.43
N ASN A 140 35.93 -25.98 -4.60
CA ASN A 140 35.34 -25.48 -5.84
C ASN A 140 33.99 -26.17 -6.06
N THR A 141 32.94 -25.48 -5.67
CA THR A 141 31.58 -25.78 -6.09
C THR A 141 31.03 -24.44 -6.51
N ASN A 142 30.54 -24.37 -7.75
CA ASN A 142 29.92 -23.19 -8.30
C ASN A 142 28.83 -22.75 -7.33
N ASN A 143 29.16 -21.74 -6.53
CA ASN A 143 28.26 -21.10 -5.59
C ASN A 143 27.24 -20.33 -6.43
N THR A 144 26.28 -21.09 -6.93
CA THR A 144 24.93 -20.60 -7.15
C THR A 144 24.54 -20.09 -5.78
N PHE A 145 24.67 -18.77 -5.60
CA PHE A 145 24.15 -18.05 -4.45
C PHE A 145 22.79 -18.68 -4.15
N LEU A 146 22.67 -19.33 -2.99
CA LEU A 146 21.38 -19.78 -2.51
C LEU A 146 20.61 -18.50 -2.25
N ASP A 147 19.86 -18.14 -3.28
CA ASP A 147 18.87 -17.10 -3.39
C ASP A 147 17.74 -17.47 -2.43
N ASP A 148 17.99 -17.43 -1.12
CA ASP A 148 16.96 -17.62 -0.08
C ASP A 148 16.11 -16.34 0.08
N ASN A 149 15.83 -15.71 -1.05
CA ASN A 149 15.27 -14.39 -1.27
C ASN A 149 13.72 -14.44 -1.32
N ASN A 150 13.06 -15.02 -0.32
CA ASN A 150 11.60 -14.78 -0.19
C ASN A 150 10.90 -15.01 1.16
N ASN A 151 11.54 -15.57 2.19
CA ASN A 151 10.78 -16.08 3.36
C ASN A 151 11.07 -15.40 4.71
N ASP A 152 11.83 -14.30 4.75
CA ASP A 152 12.00 -13.56 6.01
C ASP A 152 10.83 -12.62 6.29
N THR A 153 9.62 -13.18 6.37
CA THR A 153 8.44 -12.42 6.76
C THR A 153 8.59 -11.91 8.19
N ILE A 154 7.97 -10.76 8.49
CA ILE A 154 7.99 -10.21 9.86
C ILE A 154 7.46 -11.22 10.90
N ALA A 155 6.50 -12.07 10.52
CA ALA A 155 5.98 -13.14 11.37
C ALA A 155 7.07 -14.17 11.70
N ALA A 156 7.79 -14.68 10.69
CA ALA A 156 8.90 -15.61 10.88
C ALA A 156 9.98 -15.02 11.80
N ARG A 157 10.29 -13.73 11.60
CA ARG A 157 11.25 -12.97 12.40
C ARG A 157 10.83 -12.86 13.88
N ILE A 158 9.55 -12.62 14.15
CA ILE A 158 9.00 -12.60 15.51
C ILE A 158 9.07 -13.98 16.16
N LEU A 159 8.72 -15.05 15.44
CA LEU A 159 8.81 -16.42 15.99
C LEU A 159 10.25 -16.80 16.35
N ARG A 160 11.22 -16.45 15.51
CA ARG A 160 12.64 -16.62 15.84
C ARG A 160 13.05 -15.82 17.07
N LEU A 161 12.61 -14.57 17.17
CA LEU A 161 12.87 -13.73 18.35
C LEU A 161 12.29 -14.35 19.62
N VAL A 162 11.09 -14.91 19.56
CA VAL A 162 10.46 -15.61 20.69
C VAL A 162 11.28 -16.84 21.08
N ALA A 163 11.73 -17.65 20.12
CA ALA A 163 12.59 -18.79 20.39
C ALA A 163 13.92 -18.37 21.04
N GLN A 164 14.53 -17.28 20.56
CA GLN A 164 15.75 -16.71 21.14
C GLN A 164 15.52 -16.21 22.57
N LYS A 165 14.46 -15.44 22.81
CA LYS A 165 14.13 -14.86 24.13
C LYS A 165 13.72 -15.92 25.15
N THR A 166 13.25 -17.08 24.70
CA THR A 166 12.90 -18.22 25.56
C THR A 166 14.06 -19.21 25.72
N GLU A 167 15.26 -18.89 25.24
CA GLU A 167 16.45 -19.76 25.31
C GLU A 167 16.19 -21.14 24.67
N GLY A 168 15.36 -21.19 23.61
CA GLY A 168 15.00 -22.42 22.91
C GLY A 168 13.98 -23.31 23.63
N LYS A 169 13.46 -22.91 24.80
CA LYS A 169 12.40 -23.64 25.52
C LYS A 169 11.07 -23.68 24.76
N PHE A 170 10.83 -22.67 23.93
CA PHE A 170 9.66 -22.60 23.08
C PHE A 170 10.12 -22.31 21.64
N GLN A 171 9.79 -23.22 20.71
CA GLN A 171 10.25 -23.14 19.32
C GLN A 171 9.05 -23.06 18.38
N PRO A 172 8.34 -21.93 18.36
CA PRO A 172 7.18 -21.78 17.51
C PRO A 172 7.61 -21.65 16.05
N THR A 173 6.80 -22.22 15.16
CA THR A 173 6.95 -22.16 13.71
C THR A 173 5.64 -21.68 13.08
N LEU A 174 5.67 -21.14 11.86
CA LEU A 174 4.45 -20.67 11.17
C LEU A 174 3.41 -21.80 10.97
N ALA A 175 3.86 -23.06 10.91
CA ALA A 175 2.95 -24.21 10.84
C ALA A 175 2.23 -24.50 12.17
N THR A 176 2.79 -24.08 13.30
CA THR A 176 2.27 -24.39 14.65
C THR A 176 1.59 -23.19 15.30
N HIS A 177 2.06 -21.99 15.00
CA HIS A 177 1.62 -20.76 15.65
C HIS A 177 1.45 -19.63 14.65
N ARG A 178 0.47 -18.78 14.94
CA ARG A 178 0.19 -17.57 14.17
C ARG A 178 0.67 -16.36 14.93
N VAL A 179 1.11 -15.34 14.19
CA VAL A 179 1.51 -14.07 14.77
C VAL A 179 0.45 -13.03 14.40
N VAL A 180 -0.26 -12.55 15.42
CA VAL A 180 -1.31 -11.54 15.27
C VAL A 180 -0.83 -10.26 15.93
N ILE A 181 -0.87 -9.15 15.20
CA ILE A 181 -0.62 -7.83 15.76
C ILE A 181 -1.95 -7.22 16.23
N LEU A 182 -2.01 -6.86 17.50
CA LEU A 182 -3.10 -6.08 18.07
C LEU A 182 -2.71 -4.59 18.06
N THR A 183 -3.39 -3.79 17.25
CA THR A 183 -3.06 -2.37 17.10
C THR A 183 -4.29 -1.51 16.83
N HIS A 184 -4.20 -0.22 17.18
CA HIS A 184 -5.08 0.79 16.64
C HIS A 184 -4.59 1.23 15.25
N LEU A 185 -5.49 1.75 14.41
CA LEU A 185 -5.07 2.42 13.18
C LEU A 185 -4.43 3.76 13.53
N SER A 186 -3.30 4.06 12.89
CA SER A 186 -2.78 5.42 12.86
C SER A 186 -3.66 6.26 11.93
N TYR A 187 -4.27 7.32 12.46
CA TYR A 187 -5.04 8.28 11.67
C TYR A 187 -4.18 9.55 11.51
N TYR A 188 -3.87 9.92 10.26
CA TYR A 188 -3.03 11.09 9.96
C TYR A 188 -1.66 11.09 10.66
N GLY A 189 -1.06 9.91 10.86
CA GLY A 189 0.24 9.77 11.53
C GLY A 189 0.17 9.86 13.06
N TYR A 190 -1.02 10.03 13.64
CA TYR A 190 -1.22 9.97 15.08
C TYR A 190 -1.78 8.60 15.47
N ASN A 191 -1.06 7.87 16.31
CA ASN A 191 -1.65 6.76 17.04
C ASN A 191 -2.54 7.34 18.12
N PHE A 192 -3.84 7.16 17.98
CA PHE A 192 -4.77 7.39 19.07
C PHE A 192 -4.45 6.39 20.18
N ASN A 193 -3.55 6.77 21.08
CA ASN A 193 -3.45 6.13 22.37
C ASN A 193 -4.64 6.65 23.18
N PRO A 194 -5.60 5.80 23.53
CA PRO A 194 -6.68 6.23 24.40
C PRO A 194 -6.07 6.62 25.74
N VAL A 195 -6.25 7.88 26.14
CA VAL A 195 -5.77 8.42 27.41
C VAL A 195 -6.40 7.67 28.58
#